data_AF-A0AAZ3NRD2-F1
#
_entry.id   AF-A0AAZ3NRD2-F1
#
_cell.length_a   1.000
_cell.length_b   1.000
_cell.length_c   1.000
_cell.angle_alpha   90.00
_cell.angle_beta   90.00
_cell.angle_gamma   90.00
#
_symmetry.space_group_name_H-M   'P 1'
#
loop_
_entity.id
_entity.type
_entity.pdbx_description
1 polymer ?
#
loop_
_entity_poly.entity_id
_entity_poly.type
_entity_poly.pdbx_seq_one_letter_code
_entity_poly.pdbx_strand_id
1 'polypeptide(L)'
;MDRKSQKIEVVVAAAERSKMFAVRSFRSLQFTFSQLGGTQQCLRSLSGSSNVVQKNDDMPLQMENPYKQPQKGCILCNITVDFKNVQLLSQFISPHTGRVYGRHITGLCGKKQREIAKAIKKAHSMGFMSVTHKDPHFMKDPNICDIRHLE
;
A
#
# COMPACT_ATOMS: atom_id res chain seq x y z
N MET A 1 8.27 44.67 32.04
CA MET A 1 8.12 46.14 31.92
C MET A 1 8.38 46.52 30.47
N ASP A 2 7.59 46.04 29.51
CA ASP A 2 6.18 46.39 29.29
C ASP A 2 5.96 47.89 29.07
N ARG A 3 5.81 48.22 27.80
CA ARG A 3 4.89 49.21 27.24
C ARG A 3 4.55 48.69 25.83
N LYS A 4 3.89 47.54 25.69
CA LYS A 4 2.48 47.32 26.02
C LYS A 4 1.60 48.38 25.39
N SER A 5 0.64 47.89 24.62
CA SER A 5 -0.67 48.48 24.45
C SER A 5 -0.72 49.73 23.59
N GLN A 6 -0.89 49.48 22.29
CA GLN A 6 -2.01 49.96 21.46
C GLN A 6 -1.55 49.71 20.01
N LYS A 7 -1.90 48.62 19.36
CA LYS A 7 -3.26 48.35 18.91
C LYS A 7 -3.34 46.84 18.57
N ILE A 8 -3.99 46.06 19.42
CA ILE A 8 -5.37 45.58 19.24
C ILE A 8 -5.38 44.38 18.27
N GLU A 9 -5.37 43.15 18.77
CA GLU A 9 -6.53 42.54 19.45
C GLU A 9 -7.72 42.43 18.48
N VAL A 10 -7.56 41.55 17.50
CA VAL A 10 -8.66 40.71 16.98
C VAL A 10 -8.04 39.31 16.84
N VAL A 11 -7.89 38.62 17.97
CA VAL A 11 -8.87 37.65 18.48
C VAL A 11 -8.64 36.28 17.85
N VAL A 12 -8.03 35.44 18.69
CA VAL A 12 -8.06 33.98 18.71
C VAL A 12 -9.53 33.50 18.64
N ALA A 13 -9.75 32.33 18.03
CA ALA A 13 -10.80 31.34 18.34
C ALA A 13 -11.78 31.00 17.21
N ALA A 14 -12.18 29.72 17.25
CA ALA A 14 -13.34 29.09 16.62
C ALA A 14 -13.27 28.91 15.09
N ALA A 15 -13.10 27.70 14.58
CA ALA A 15 -14.09 26.62 14.57
C ALA A 15 -15.38 26.99 13.79
N GLU A 16 -15.63 26.17 12.77
CA GLU A 16 -16.94 25.84 12.17
C GLU A 16 -17.49 26.65 10.98
N ARG A 17 -17.85 25.84 9.95
CA ARG A 17 -19.04 25.93 9.07
C ARG A 17 -19.13 27.19 8.17
N SER A 18 -19.13 27.03 6.86
CA SER A 18 -20.38 26.68 6.18
C SER A 18 -20.19 26.08 4.80
N LYS A 19 -20.76 24.88 4.64
CA LYS A 19 -21.17 24.28 3.39
C LYS A 19 -22.30 25.10 2.80
N MET A 20 -22.22 25.48 1.52
CA MET A 20 -23.40 25.72 0.68
C MET A 20 -22.98 25.78 -0.80
N PHE A 21 -23.21 24.68 -1.52
CA PHE A 21 -23.68 24.76 -2.90
C PHE A 21 -24.84 23.77 -3.06
N ALA A 22 -26.02 24.39 -3.00
CA ALA A 22 -27.28 24.06 -3.64
C ALA A 22 -27.54 22.61 -4.09
N VAL A 23 -28.42 21.99 -3.31
CA VAL A 23 -29.54 21.13 -3.70
C VAL A 23 -30.01 21.36 -5.15
N ARG A 24 -30.01 20.29 -5.96
CA ARG A 24 -31.11 20.00 -6.90
C ARG A 24 -31.36 18.48 -6.95
N SER A 25 -32.42 18.12 -6.26
CA SER A 25 -33.19 16.88 -6.35
C SER A 25 -33.36 16.41 -7.80
N PHE A 26 -32.76 15.26 -8.15
CA PHE A 26 -33.24 14.47 -9.28
C PHE A 26 -34.21 13.44 -8.74
N ARG A 27 -35.47 13.83 -8.84
CA ARG A 27 -36.66 13.09 -8.48
C ARG A 27 -36.76 11.84 -9.35
N SER A 28 -37.00 10.72 -8.67
CA SER A 28 -37.53 9.45 -9.18
C SER A 28 -38.29 9.59 -10.50
N LEU A 29 -37.83 8.90 -11.54
CA LEU A 29 -38.69 8.44 -12.62
C LEU A 29 -38.97 6.95 -12.37
N GLN A 30 -40.21 6.69 -11.97
CA GLN A 30 -40.80 5.37 -11.89
C GLN A 30 -40.83 4.75 -13.29
N PHE A 31 -40.26 3.56 -13.44
CA PHE A 31 -40.58 2.71 -14.59
C PHE A 31 -41.61 1.68 -14.14
N THR A 32 -42.87 2.01 -14.37
CA THR A 32 -44.00 1.10 -14.28
C THR A 32 -44.04 0.24 -15.54
N PHE A 33 -43.99 -1.07 -15.38
CA PHE A 33 -44.48 -2.01 -16.40
C PHE A 33 -45.21 -3.15 -15.69
N SER A 34 -46.51 -2.93 -15.47
CA SER A 34 -47.53 -3.98 -15.41
C SER A 34 -47.75 -4.47 -16.86
N GLN A 35 -48.13 -5.70 -17.25
CA GLN A 35 -48.75 -6.85 -16.60
C GLN A 35 -48.88 -7.98 -17.65
N LEU A 36 -49.27 -9.20 -17.21
CA LEU A 36 -49.89 -10.32 -17.97
C LEU A 36 -48.90 -11.14 -18.82
N GLY A 37 -48.91 -12.48 -18.86
CA GLY A 37 -49.86 -13.51 -18.47
C GLY A 37 -49.66 -14.66 -19.47
N GLY A 38 -49.46 -15.90 -19.01
CA GLY A 38 -49.21 -17.02 -19.92
C GLY A 38 -48.85 -18.32 -19.22
N THR A 39 -49.87 -19.03 -18.74
CA THR A 39 -49.83 -20.48 -18.51
C THR A 39 -49.42 -21.19 -19.80
N GLN A 40 -48.39 -22.05 -19.80
CA GLN A 40 -48.41 -23.35 -20.50
C GLN A 40 -47.45 -24.32 -19.80
N GLN A 41 -48.04 -25.39 -19.28
CA GLN A 41 -47.35 -26.62 -18.94
C GLN A 41 -46.79 -27.23 -20.23
N CYS A 42 -45.57 -27.77 -20.21
CA CYS A 42 -45.17 -28.78 -21.19
C CYS A 42 -44.42 -29.89 -20.46
N LEU A 43 -45.18 -30.91 -20.10
CA LEU A 43 -44.68 -32.24 -19.76
C LEU A 43 -43.91 -32.78 -20.96
N ARG A 44 -42.60 -33.03 -20.81
CA ARG A 44 -41.84 -33.87 -21.74
C ARG A 44 -41.45 -35.17 -21.05
N SER A 45 -42.28 -36.17 -21.36
CA SER A 45 -41.99 -37.58 -21.63
C SER A 45 -40.91 -38.29 -20.80
N LEU A 46 -41.39 -39.24 -20.01
CA LEU A 46 -40.65 -40.39 -19.50
C LEU A 46 -40.06 -41.17 -20.70
N SER A 47 -38.74 -41.10 -20.87
CA SER A 47 -38.00 -42.14 -21.59
C SER A 47 -37.13 -42.85 -20.56
N GLY A 48 -37.50 -44.11 -20.29
CA GLY A 48 -36.63 -45.04 -19.60
C GLY A 48 -35.39 -45.26 -20.45
N SER A 49 -34.30 -44.63 -20.05
CA SER A 49 -32.96 -45.09 -20.39
C SER A 49 -32.30 -45.42 -19.07
N SER A 50 -31.84 -46.66 -18.94
CA SER A 50 -30.85 -47.07 -17.95
C SER A 50 -29.68 -46.10 -18.09
N ASN A 51 -29.71 -45.01 -17.33
CA ASN A 51 -28.61 -44.08 -17.27
C ASN A 51 -27.54 -44.83 -16.49
N VAL A 52 -26.65 -45.50 -17.21
CA VAL A 52 -25.27 -45.61 -16.77
C VAL A 52 -24.91 -44.17 -16.41
N VAL A 53 -24.85 -43.89 -15.11
CA VAL A 53 -24.31 -42.63 -14.61
C VAL A 53 -22.87 -42.65 -15.09
N GLN A 54 -22.63 -42.09 -16.27
CA GLN A 54 -21.30 -41.72 -16.70
C GLN A 54 -20.88 -40.65 -15.70
N LYS A 55 -20.23 -41.08 -14.61
CA LYS A 55 -19.43 -40.18 -13.80
C LYS A 55 -18.32 -39.74 -14.73
N ASN A 56 -18.49 -38.57 -15.32
CA ASN A 56 -17.44 -37.92 -16.08
C ASN A 56 -16.41 -37.47 -15.04
N ASP A 57 -15.55 -38.41 -14.61
CA ASP A 57 -14.55 -38.22 -13.56
C ASP A 57 -13.43 -37.23 -13.99
N ASP A 58 -13.42 -36.85 -15.27
CA ASP A 58 -12.55 -35.83 -15.88
C ASP A 58 -13.13 -34.39 -15.82
N MET A 59 -14.23 -34.18 -15.10
CA MET A 59 -14.74 -32.83 -14.82
C MET A 59 -13.74 -32.06 -13.95
N PRO A 60 -13.34 -30.83 -14.32
CA PRO A 60 -12.42 -30.05 -13.52
C PRO A 60 -13.02 -29.75 -12.14
N LEU A 61 -12.33 -30.21 -11.09
CA LEU A 61 -12.70 -29.91 -9.71
C LEU A 61 -12.38 -28.45 -9.38
N GLN A 62 -13.28 -27.77 -8.69
CA GLN A 62 -13.01 -26.45 -8.12
C GLN A 62 -12.10 -26.60 -6.91
N MET A 63 -10.80 -26.38 -7.10
CA MET A 63 -9.79 -26.36 -6.04
C MET A 63 -8.98 -25.05 -6.06
N GLU A 64 -8.37 -24.69 -4.93
CA GLU A 64 -7.34 -23.64 -4.92
C GLU A 64 -6.15 -24.07 -5.79
N ASN A 65 -5.56 -23.13 -6.55
CA ASN A 65 -4.48 -23.43 -7.48
C ASN A 65 -3.28 -24.10 -6.78
N PRO A 66 -3.00 -25.40 -7.01
CA PRO A 66 -1.92 -26.12 -6.33
C PRO A 66 -0.53 -25.70 -6.81
N TYR A 67 -0.44 -25.05 -7.98
CA TYR A 67 0.82 -24.55 -8.56
C TYR A 67 1.12 -23.09 -8.17
N LYS A 68 0.35 -22.52 -7.24
CA LYS A 68 0.56 -21.16 -6.76
C LYS A 68 1.87 -21.08 -5.97
N GLN A 69 2.85 -20.39 -6.53
CA GLN A 69 4.11 -20.13 -5.85
C GLN A 69 3.89 -19.23 -4.62
N PRO A 70 4.67 -19.41 -3.54
CA PRO A 70 4.60 -18.53 -2.37
C PRO A 70 4.98 -17.11 -2.76
N GLN A 71 4.36 -16.13 -2.10
CA GLN A 71 4.67 -14.73 -2.34
C GLN A 71 6.11 -14.42 -1.92
N LYS A 72 6.91 -13.91 -2.87
CA LYS A 72 8.29 -13.50 -2.59
C LYS A 72 8.27 -12.25 -1.71
N GLY A 73 8.89 -12.35 -0.54
CA GLY A 73 9.09 -11.22 0.37
C GLY A 73 10.26 -10.32 -0.05
N CYS A 74 10.33 -9.16 0.58
CA CYS A 74 11.51 -8.30 0.54
C CYS A 74 12.65 -8.88 1.41
N ILE A 75 13.88 -8.46 1.13
CA ILE A 75 15.09 -8.83 1.91
C ILE A 75 14.98 -8.56 3.42
N LEU A 76 14.23 -7.54 3.85
CA LEU A 76 14.09 -7.16 5.26
C LEU A 76 12.78 -7.60 5.90
N CYS A 77 11.97 -8.42 5.24
CA CYS A 77 10.59 -8.65 5.68
C CYS A 77 10.50 -9.39 7.02
N ASN A 78 11.52 -10.19 7.38
CA ASN A 78 11.59 -10.94 8.64
C ASN A 78 12.62 -10.35 9.64
N ILE A 79 13.18 -9.18 9.35
CA ILE A 79 14.26 -8.57 10.13
C ILE A 79 13.74 -7.31 10.83
N THR A 80 14.06 -7.15 12.10
CA THR A 80 13.75 -5.95 12.89
C THR A 80 14.74 -4.83 12.57
N VAL A 81 14.24 -3.63 12.28
CA VAL A 81 15.10 -2.49 11.91
C VAL A 81 15.23 -1.53 13.09
N ASP A 82 16.45 -1.40 13.61
CA ASP A 82 16.78 -0.46 14.68
C ASP A 82 17.60 0.73 14.17
N PHE A 83 17.36 1.91 14.73
CA PHE A 83 18.13 3.12 14.44
C PHE A 83 19.59 3.06 14.91
N LYS A 84 19.90 2.12 15.80
CA LYS A 84 21.25 1.90 16.33
C LYS A 84 22.15 1.15 15.35
N ASN A 85 21.57 0.39 14.42
CA ASN A 85 22.31 -0.45 13.48
C ASN A 85 22.72 0.37 12.26
N VAL A 86 23.73 1.23 12.45
CA VAL A 86 24.23 2.16 11.42
C VAL A 86 24.67 1.42 10.16
N GLN A 87 25.32 0.27 10.31
CA GLN A 87 25.78 -0.56 9.18
C GLN A 87 24.63 -0.93 8.23
N LEU A 88 23.52 -1.47 8.76
CA LEU A 88 22.34 -1.83 7.97
C LEU A 88 21.73 -0.60 7.28
N LEU A 89 21.58 0.49 8.03
CA LEU A 89 20.96 1.72 7.52
C LEU A 89 21.80 2.38 6.42
N SER A 90 23.13 2.30 6.54
CA SER A 90 24.08 2.92 5.61
C SER A 90 24.00 2.33 4.20
N GLN A 91 23.48 1.11 4.05
CA GLN A 91 23.30 0.43 2.77
C GLN A 91 22.13 1.00 1.95
N PHE A 92 21.20 1.73 2.59
CA PHE A 92 20.03 2.33 1.94
C PHE A 92 20.21 3.82 1.63
N ILE A 93 21.44 4.31 1.70
CA ILE A 93 21.80 5.72 1.55
C ILE A 93 22.86 5.88 0.46
N SER A 94 22.78 6.98 -0.26
CA SER A 94 23.79 7.37 -1.25
C SER A 94 25.16 7.61 -0.61
N PRO A 95 26.23 6.99 -1.14
CA PRO A 95 27.58 7.10 -0.56
C PRO A 95 28.07 8.55 -0.48
N HIS A 96 27.84 9.34 -1.55
CA HIS A 96 28.36 10.70 -1.66
C HIS A 96 27.38 11.80 -1.20
N THR A 97 26.07 11.55 -1.31
CA THR A 97 25.05 12.60 -1.05
C THR A 97 24.28 12.40 0.25
N GLY A 98 24.38 11.24 0.90
CA GLY A 98 23.62 10.97 2.13
C GLY A 98 22.10 10.89 1.93
N ARG A 99 21.63 10.85 0.67
CA ARG A 99 20.20 10.76 0.33
C ARG A 99 19.71 9.32 0.50
N VAL A 100 18.57 9.16 1.16
CA VAL A 100 17.91 7.85 1.30
C VAL A 100 17.33 7.41 -0.04
N TYR A 101 17.62 6.19 -0.46
CA TYR A 101 17.11 5.65 -1.72
C TYR A 101 15.60 5.40 -1.69
N GLY A 102 14.96 5.55 -2.85
CA GLY A 102 13.54 5.29 -3.05
C GLY A 102 13.21 3.79 -3.18
N ARG A 103 11.93 3.45 -3.08
CA ARG A 103 11.45 2.06 -3.17
C ARG A 103 11.80 1.37 -4.50
N HIS A 104 11.84 2.11 -5.60
CA HIS A 104 12.16 1.56 -6.93
C HIS A 104 13.63 1.09 -7.04
N ILE A 105 14.49 1.56 -6.12
CA ILE A 105 15.90 1.17 -6.05
C ILE A 105 16.08 0.06 -5.01
N THR A 106 15.57 0.26 -3.79
CA THR A 106 15.80 -0.66 -2.66
C THR A 106 15.03 -1.97 -2.78
N GLY A 107 13.98 -2.02 -3.59
CA GLY A 107 13.13 -3.21 -3.75
C GLY A 107 12.35 -3.61 -2.49
N LEU A 108 12.27 -2.73 -1.48
CA LEU A 108 11.63 -3.05 -0.21
C LEU A 108 10.10 -2.98 -0.25
N CYS A 109 9.45 -3.72 0.66
CA CYS A 109 8.04 -3.54 0.97
C CYS A 109 7.78 -2.14 1.53
N GLY A 110 6.60 -1.57 1.24
CA GLY A 110 6.26 -0.21 1.70
C GLY A 110 6.30 -0.03 3.22
N LYS A 111 6.00 -1.10 3.98
CA LYS A 111 6.12 -1.12 5.45
C LYS A 111 7.58 -0.95 5.89
N LYS A 112 8.48 -1.78 5.37
CA LYS A 112 9.92 -1.77 5.70
C LYS A 112 10.63 -0.52 5.20
N GLN A 113 10.26 -0.01 4.02
CA GLN A 113 10.79 1.27 3.51
C GLN A 113 10.48 2.44 4.47
N ARG A 114 9.26 2.49 5.03
CA ARG A 114 8.88 3.51 6.02
C ARG A 114 9.63 3.34 7.33
N GLU A 115 9.83 2.10 7.77
CA GLU A 115 10.59 1.76 8.98
C GLU A 115 12.06 2.21 8.86
N ILE A 116 12.72 1.86 7.75
CA ILE A 116 14.08 2.30 7.40
C ILE A 116 14.16 3.83 7.37
N ALA A 117 13.26 4.52 6.66
CA ALA A 117 13.30 5.98 6.56
C ALA A 117 13.13 6.67 7.91
N LYS A 118 12.29 6.12 8.80
CA LYS A 118 12.14 6.62 10.18
C LYS A 118 13.39 6.35 11.02
N ALA A 119 13.97 5.16 10.91
CA ALA A 119 15.18 4.78 11.62
C ALA A 119 16.38 5.65 11.22
N ILE A 120 16.57 5.90 9.92
CA ILE A 120 17.62 6.79 9.39
C ILE A 120 17.44 8.21 9.93
N LYS A 121 16.23 8.78 9.82
CA LYS A 121 15.96 10.12 10.36
C LYS A 121 16.24 10.22 11.86
N LYS A 122 15.86 9.19 12.62
CA LYS A 122 16.14 9.11 14.05
C LYS A 122 17.64 9.00 14.34
N ALA A 123 18.37 8.16 13.59
CA ALA A 123 19.82 8.01 13.70
C ALA A 123 20.54 9.34 13.41
N HIS A 124 20.08 10.10 12.40
CA HIS A 124 20.59 11.43 12.07
C HIS A 124 20.36 12.41 13.23
N SER A 125 19.14 12.48 13.76
CA SER A 125 18.82 13.38 14.89
C SER A 125 19.57 13.04 16.16
N MET A 126 19.88 11.76 16.39
CA MET A 126 20.63 11.29 17.56
C MET A 126 22.15 11.31 17.37
N GLY A 127 22.65 11.62 16.18
CA GLY A 127 24.08 11.69 15.89
C GLY A 127 24.77 10.33 15.68
N PHE A 128 24.03 9.25 15.45
CA PHE A 128 24.62 7.94 15.12
C PHE A 128 25.12 7.84 13.68
N MET A 129 24.60 8.68 12.78
CA MET A 129 24.92 8.65 11.35
C MET A 129 24.93 10.07 10.78
N SER A 130 25.87 10.33 9.87
CA SER A 130 26.00 11.60 9.14
C SER A 130 24.88 11.80 8.10
N VAL A 131 24.41 13.03 7.98
CA VAL A 131 23.35 13.42 7.03
C VAL A 131 23.88 13.60 5.60
N THR A 132 25.13 14.05 5.47
CA THR A 132 25.68 14.55 4.20
C THR A 132 26.36 13.48 3.36
N HIS A 133 27.03 12.52 3.99
CA HIS A 133 27.80 11.47 3.33
C HIS A 133 27.76 10.19 4.15
N LYS A 134 28.08 9.05 3.53
CA LYS A 134 28.24 7.77 4.21
C LYS A 134 29.61 7.71 4.91
N ASP A 135 29.68 7.06 6.07
CA ASP A 135 30.95 6.82 6.76
C ASP A 135 31.90 5.97 5.89
N PRO A 136 33.18 6.36 5.72
CA PRO A 136 34.19 5.59 4.98
C PRO A 136 34.29 4.12 5.40
N HIS A 137 34.04 3.80 6.68
CA HIS A 137 34.09 2.42 7.19
C HIS A 137 33.06 1.53 6.48
N PHE A 138 31.86 2.05 6.22
CA PHE A 138 30.76 1.29 5.60
C PHE A 138 30.74 1.38 4.07
N MET A 139 31.66 2.12 3.43
CA MET A 139 31.68 2.24 1.96
C MET A 139 32.06 0.93 1.26
N LYS A 140 32.74 0.01 1.95
CA LYS A 140 33.20 -1.28 1.43
C LYS A 140 32.17 -2.41 1.53
N ASP A 141 31.03 -2.14 2.16
CA ASP A 141 29.95 -3.12 2.31
C ASP A 141 29.33 -3.50 0.95
N PRO A 142 28.81 -4.73 0.79
CA PRO A 142 28.14 -5.14 -0.43
C PRO A 142 26.92 -4.25 -0.70
N ASN A 143 26.83 -3.73 -1.92
CA ASN A 143 25.74 -2.86 -2.33
C ASN A 143 24.48 -3.69 -2.60
N ILE A 144 23.41 -3.42 -1.85
CA ILE A 144 22.07 -4.00 -2.05
C ILE A 144 21.31 -3.27 -3.16
N CYS A 145 21.64 -2.01 -3.38
CA CYS A 145 20.97 -1.14 -4.33
C CYS A 145 21.74 -1.13 -5.65
N ASP A 146 21.13 -1.65 -6.72
CA ASP A 146 21.72 -1.71 -8.07
C ASP A 146 21.71 -0.33 -8.75
N ILE A 147 22.54 0.60 -8.27
CA ILE A 147 22.72 1.91 -8.90
C ILE A 147 24.03 1.90 -9.66
N ARG A 148 23.92 2.11 -10.97
CA ARG A 148 25.08 2.41 -11.82
C ARG A 148 25.45 3.87 -11.60
N HIS A 149 26.48 4.09 -10.81
CA HIS A 149 27.14 5.40 -10.77
C HIS A 149 27.96 5.53 -12.05
N LEU A 150 27.73 6.61 -12.80
CA LEU A 150 28.59 6.95 -13.92
C LEU A 150 29.90 7.44 -13.32
N GLU A 151 30.96 6.66 -13.51
CA GLU A 151 32.34 7.05 -13.14
C GLU A 151 32.81 8.25 -13.96
#